data_AF-A0A5C7SAP5-F1
#
_entry.id   AF-A0A5C7SAP5-F1
#
_cell.length_a   1.000
_cell.length_b   1.000
_cell.length_c   1.000
_cell.angle_alpha   90.00
_cell.angle_beta   90.00
_cell.angle_gamma   90.00
#
_symmetry.space_group_name_H-M   'P 1'
#
loop_
_entity.id
_entity.type
_entity.pdbx_description
1 polymer ?
#
loop_
_entity_poly.entity_id
_entity_poly.type
_entity_poly.pdbx_seq_one_letter_code
_entity_poly.pdbx_strand_id
1 'polypeptide(L)'
;AAKGGRPQSMLWASTGTKNAAYPDLMYVEPLIGPETVNTLPDATLAAFIDHGQVTGNTVAQGADAAAAHITALAGLGLDLDVLGERLQQDGLAQFATAFGKLLELTA
;
A
#
# COMPACT_ATOMS: atom_id res chain seq x y z
N ALA A 1 -4.94 23.67 10.84
CA ALA A 1 -6.19 23.62 11.63
C ALA A 1 -6.86 24.99 11.82
N ALA A 2 -6.20 26.00 12.43
CA ALA A 2 -6.84 27.26 12.83
C ALA A 2 -7.47 28.13 11.72
N LYS A 3 -7.18 27.87 10.43
CA LYS A 3 -7.79 28.53 9.26
C LYS A 3 -8.68 27.60 8.41
N GLY A 4 -9.09 26.44 8.93
CA GLY A 4 -10.01 25.51 8.25
C GLY A 4 -9.39 24.56 7.22
N GLY A 5 -8.08 24.67 6.94
CA GLY A 5 -7.38 23.71 6.06
C GLY A 5 -7.34 22.30 6.66
N ARG A 6 -7.68 21.30 5.84
CA ARG A 6 -7.60 19.86 6.18
C ARG A 6 -6.26 19.30 5.69
N PRO A 7 -5.56 18.47 6.50
CA PRO A 7 -4.35 17.80 6.05
C PRO A 7 -4.65 16.77 4.96
N GLN A 8 -3.66 16.44 4.15
CA GLN A 8 -3.73 15.28 3.27
C GLN A 8 -3.60 14.01 4.10
N SER A 9 -4.55 13.09 3.94
CA SER A 9 -4.46 11.75 4.54
C SER A 9 -3.58 10.84 3.68
N MET A 10 -2.78 10.01 4.34
CA MET A 10 -2.06 8.93 3.67
C MET A 10 -3.05 7.88 3.17
N LEU A 11 -2.84 7.37 1.95
CA LEU A 11 -3.64 6.30 1.38
C LEU A 11 -2.76 5.11 1.05
N TRP A 12 -3.07 3.95 1.64
CA TRP A 12 -2.48 2.67 1.29
C TRP A 12 -3.24 2.07 0.10
N ALA A 13 -2.52 1.80 -0.99
CA ALA A 13 -3.06 1.20 -2.20
C ALA A 13 -2.37 -0.14 -2.50
N SER A 14 -2.99 -0.94 -3.37
CA SER A 14 -2.48 -2.26 -3.75
C SER A 14 -2.26 -3.22 -2.56
N THR A 15 -3.16 -3.18 -1.58
CA THR A 15 -3.07 -3.90 -0.31
C THR A 15 -3.64 -5.31 -0.33
N GLY A 16 -4.02 -5.84 -1.50
CA GLY A 16 -4.31 -7.25 -1.64
C GLY A 16 -3.03 -8.08 -1.71
N THR A 17 -2.83 -9.01 -0.79
CA THR A 17 -1.68 -9.92 -0.74
C THR A 17 -1.50 -10.67 -2.07
N LYS A 18 -0.28 -10.65 -2.62
CA LYS A 18 0.03 -11.25 -3.93
C LYS A 18 0.68 -12.64 -3.85
N ASN A 19 1.14 -13.04 -2.67
CA ASN A 19 1.79 -14.33 -2.43
C ASN A 19 0.92 -15.16 -1.49
N ALA A 20 0.45 -16.32 -1.96
CA ALA A 20 -0.41 -17.22 -1.20
C ALA A 20 0.24 -17.82 0.06
N ALA A 21 1.57 -17.72 0.20
CA ALA A 21 2.28 -18.10 1.42
C ALA A 21 2.12 -17.09 2.57
N TYR A 22 1.60 -15.89 2.29
CA TYR A 22 1.40 -14.84 3.28
C TYR A 22 -0.07 -14.72 3.68
N PRO A 23 -0.37 -14.20 4.88
CA PRO A 23 -1.73 -13.86 5.27
C PRO A 23 -2.39 -12.96 4.22
N ASP A 24 -3.64 -13.24 3.88
CA ASP A 24 -4.42 -12.48 2.90
C ASP A 24 -4.77 -11.05 3.37
N LEU A 25 -4.61 -10.77 4.67
CA LEU A 25 -4.74 -9.45 5.30
C LEU A 25 -3.42 -8.78 5.72
N MET A 26 -2.27 -9.28 5.22
CA MET A 26 -0.92 -8.78 5.57
C MET A 26 -0.75 -7.26 5.40
N TYR A 27 -1.46 -6.63 4.47
CA TYR A 27 -1.38 -5.17 4.23
C TYR A 27 -2.64 -4.42 4.67
N VAL A 28 -3.50 -5.04 5.47
CA VAL A 28 -4.68 -4.38 6.05
C VAL A 28 -4.46 -4.19 7.54
N GLU A 29 -4.34 -5.29 8.30
CA GLU A 29 -4.29 -5.24 9.76
C GLU A 29 -3.10 -4.44 10.31
N PRO A 30 -1.87 -4.56 9.75
CA PRO A 30 -0.72 -3.81 10.27
C PRO A 30 -0.71 -2.32 9.89
N LEU A 31 -1.59 -1.88 8.97
CA LEU A 31 -1.61 -0.51 8.44
C LEU A 31 -2.78 0.33 8.97
N ILE A 32 -3.45 -0.12 10.04
CA ILE A 32 -4.56 0.59 10.66
C ILE A 32 -4.01 1.73 11.53
N GLY A 33 -4.47 2.95 11.27
CA GLY A 33 -4.11 4.11 12.07
C GLY A 33 -4.92 5.37 11.76
N PRO A 34 -4.86 6.38 12.64
CA PRO A 34 -5.60 7.62 12.48
C PRO A 34 -5.17 8.36 11.20
N GLU A 35 -6.12 9.08 10.60
CA GLU A 35 -5.87 9.95 9.44
C GLU A 35 -5.28 9.23 8.21
N THR A 36 -5.55 7.92 8.09
CA THR A 36 -5.18 7.10 6.93
C THR A 36 -6.42 6.54 6.23
N VAL A 37 -6.24 6.18 4.96
CA VAL A 37 -7.21 5.46 4.14
C VAL A 37 -6.52 4.19 3.61
N ASN A 38 -7.25 3.09 3.51
CA ASN A 38 -6.80 1.91 2.77
C ASN A 38 -7.83 1.62 1.67
N THR A 39 -7.39 1.57 0.41
CA THR A 39 -8.25 1.19 -0.71
C THR A 39 -8.11 -0.30 -0.98
N LEU A 40 -9.19 -1.04 -0.78
CA LEU A 40 -9.19 -2.50 -0.81
C LEU A 40 -9.86 -3.02 -2.10
N PRO A 41 -9.29 -4.02 -2.77
CA PRO A 41 -10.04 -4.80 -3.75
C PRO A 41 -11.11 -5.64 -3.04
N ASP A 42 -12.20 -5.97 -3.74
CA ASP A 42 -13.37 -6.66 -3.18
C ASP A 42 -13.02 -7.93 -2.41
N ALA A 43 -12.08 -8.74 -2.92
CA ALA A 43 -11.66 -9.97 -2.25
C ALA A 43 -10.96 -9.71 -0.91
N THR A 44 -10.12 -8.67 -0.82
CA THR A 44 -9.45 -8.29 0.43
C THR A 44 -10.45 -7.66 1.41
N LEU A 45 -11.42 -6.88 0.92
CA LEU A 45 -12.50 -6.38 1.76
C LEU A 45 -13.35 -7.52 2.32
N ALA A 46 -13.69 -8.51 1.50
CA ALA A 46 -14.44 -9.69 1.93
C ALA A 46 -13.68 -10.51 3.00
N ALA A 47 -12.39 -10.75 2.80
CA ALA A 47 -11.53 -11.41 3.79
C ALA A 47 -11.48 -10.61 5.11
N PHE A 48 -11.37 -9.29 5.02
CA PHE A 48 -11.34 -8.44 6.21
C PHE A 48 -12.68 -8.44 6.97
N ILE A 49 -13.81 -8.50 6.25
CA ILE A 49 -15.14 -8.65 6.87
C ILE A 49 -15.28 -10.03 7.55
N ASP A 50 -14.78 -11.08 6.93
CA ASP A 50 -14.89 -12.46 7.41
C ASP A 50 -14.07 -12.68 8.70
N HIS A 51 -12.78 -12.31 8.68
CA HIS A 51 -11.85 -12.67 9.75
C HIS A 51 -10.82 -11.60 10.12
N GLY A 52 -11.00 -10.35 9.69
CA GLY A 52 -10.08 -9.26 10.00
C GLY A 52 -10.08 -8.85 11.46
N GLN A 53 -8.91 -8.45 11.96
CA GLN A 53 -8.72 -7.99 13.33
C GLN A 53 -8.32 -6.51 13.39
N VAL A 54 -8.97 -5.76 14.28
CA VAL A 54 -8.67 -4.34 14.54
C VAL A 54 -8.06 -4.20 15.93
N THR A 55 -6.73 -4.05 16.00
CA THR A 55 -5.96 -3.99 17.26
C THR A 55 -5.37 -2.61 17.52
N GLY A 56 -6.22 -1.58 17.46
CA GLY A 56 -5.84 -0.20 17.74
C GLY A 56 -5.01 0.45 16.63
N ASN A 57 -4.00 1.23 17.00
CA ASN A 57 -3.14 1.96 16.07
C ASN A 57 -1.92 1.11 15.67
N THR A 58 -2.12 0.14 14.77
CA THR A 58 -1.09 -0.83 14.37
C THR A 58 -0.01 -0.22 13.47
N VAL A 59 -0.33 0.80 12.67
CA VAL A 59 0.65 1.47 11.79
C VAL A 59 1.80 2.12 12.56
N ALA A 60 1.58 2.48 13.83
CA ALA A 60 2.59 3.06 14.70
C ALA A 60 3.45 2.00 15.42
N GLN A 61 3.08 0.72 15.35
CA GLN A 61 3.80 -0.35 16.02
C GLN A 61 5.06 -0.72 15.23
N GLY A 62 6.16 -1.02 15.95
CA GLY A 62 7.38 -1.53 15.33
C GLY A 62 8.15 -0.54 14.45
N ALA A 63 7.93 0.77 14.59
CA ALA A 63 8.60 1.79 13.78
C ALA A 63 10.14 1.67 13.78
N ASP A 64 10.75 1.37 14.94
CA ASP A 64 12.20 1.16 15.04
C ASP A 64 12.67 -0.06 14.26
N ALA A 65 11.89 -1.16 14.30
CA ALA A 65 12.18 -2.36 13.52
C ALA A 65 12.03 -2.10 12.01
N ALA A 66 11.00 -1.36 11.60
CA ALA A 66 10.83 -0.94 10.21
C ALA A 66 12.00 -0.08 9.71
N ALA A 67 12.48 0.87 10.53
CA ALA A 67 13.67 1.66 10.21
C ALA A 67 14.95 0.81 10.12
N ALA A 68 15.09 -0.19 11.00
CA ALA A 68 16.20 -1.14 10.94
C ALA A 68 16.15 -2.00 9.67
N HIS A 69 14.96 -2.42 9.23
CA HIS A 69 14.80 -3.14 7.96
C HIS A 69 15.21 -2.28 6.75
N ILE A 70 14.79 -1.01 6.70
CA ILE A 70 15.21 -0.08 5.65
C ILE A 70 16.74 0.06 5.62
N THR A 71 17.37 0.21 6.79
CA THR A 71 18.83 0.28 6.91
C THR A 71 19.52 -1.00 6.44
N ALA A 72 18.97 -2.17 6.82
CA ALA A 72 19.52 -3.46 6.40
C ALA A 72 19.43 -3.67 4.88
N LEU A 73 18.32 -3.27 4.25
CA LEU A 73 18.16 -3.31 2.80
C LEU A 73 19.23 -2.47 2.09
N ALA A 74 19.49 -1.26 2.58
CA ALA A 74 20.57 -0.42 2.07
C ALA A 74 21.94 -1.08 2.22
N GLY A 75 22.21 -1.74 3.35
CA GLY A 75 23.43 -2.52 3.57
C GLY A 75 23.61 -3.71 2.61
N LEU A 76 22.52 -4.21 2.02
CA LEU A 76 22.53 -5.23 0.97
C LEU A 76 22.65 -4.63 -0.44
N GLY A 77 22.81 -3.31 -0.56
CA GLY A 77 22.89 -2.60 -1.83
C GLY A 77 21.53 -2.33 -2.50
N LEU A 78 20.42 -2.43 -1.74
CA LEU A 78 19.09 -2.10 -2.24
C LEU A 78 18.77 -0.63 -1.92
N ASP A 79 18.75 0.19 -2.96
CA ASP A 79 18.39 1.60 -2.89
C ASP A 79 16.87 1.76 -3.12
N LEU A 80 16.16 2.24 -2.09
CA LEU A 80 14.70 2.41 -2.15
C LEU A 80 14.27 3.57 -3.06
N ASP A 81 15.10 4.59 -3.26
CA ASP A 81 14.78 5.70 -4.17
C ASP A 81 14.86 5.21 -5.62
N VAL A 82 15.90 4.46 -5.96
CA VAL A 82 16.05 3.84 -7.29
C VAL A 82 14.94 2.83 -7.56
N LEU A 83 14.60 1.99 -6.57
CA LEU A 83 13.49 1.04 -6.70
C LEU A 83 12.14 1.76 -6.81
N GLY A 84 11.94 2.84 -6.05
CA GLY A 84 10.74 3.67 -6.10
C GLY A 84 10.52 4.29 -7.47
N GLU A 85 11.55 4.92 -8.04
CA GLU A 85 11.48 5.50 -9.39
C GLU A 85 11.14 4.43 -10.42
N ARG A 86 11.80 3.28 -10.36
CA ARG A 86 11.49 2.17 -11.27
C ARG A 86 10.04 1.71 -11.16
N LEU A 87 9.55 1.49 -9.93
CA LEU A 87 8.16 1.07 -9.70
C LEU A 87 7.15 2.11 -10.21
N GLN A 88 7.46 3.40 -10.08
CA GLN A 88 6.65 4.47 -10.62
C GLN A 88 6.57 4.42 -12.16
N GLN A 89 7.71 4.26 -12.84
CA GLN A 89 7.76 4.16 -14.30
C GLN A 89 7.05 2.89 -14.82
N ASP A 90 7.30 1.75 -14.18
CA ASP A 90 6.64 0.48 -14.51
C ASP A 90 5.12 0.58 -14.29
N GLY A 91 4.68 1.29 -13.25
CA GLY A 91 3.27 1.58 -12.99
C GLY A 91 2.63 2.45 -14.07
N LEU A 92 3.29 3.54 -14.48
CA LEU A 92 2.81 4.42 -15.55
C LEU A 92 2.64 3.65 -16.87
N ALA A 93 3.61 2.81 -17.23
CA ALA A 93 3.53 1.96 -18.43
C ALA A 93 2.33 0.99 -18.38
N GLN A 94 2.07 0.39 -17.21
CA GLN A 94 0.90 -0.48 -17.01
C GLN A 94 -0.42 0.27 -17.17
N PHE A 95 -0.53 1.47 -16.58
CA PHE A 95 -1.72 2.31 -16.76
C PHE A 95 -1.93 2.73 -18.21
N ALA A 96 -0.88 3.18 -18.91
CA ALA A 96 -0.95 3.55 -20.32
C ALA A 96 -1.41 2.38 -21.20
N THR A 97 -0.89 1.18 -20.94
CA THR A 97 -1.29 -0.06 -21.62
C THR A 97 -2.77 -0.40 -21.35
N ALA A 98 -3.19 -0.35 -20.08
CA ALA A 98 -4.57 -0.63 -19.70
C ALA A 98 -5.55 0.38 -20.34
N PHE A 99 -5.17 1.66 -20.39
CA PHE A 99 -5.97 2.70 -21.02
C PHE A 99 -6.04 2.54 -22.55
N GLY A 100 -4.94 2.17 -23.22
CA GLY A 100 -4.94 1.86 -24.65
C GLY A 100 -5.92 0.74 -25.00
N LYS A 101 -5.93 -0.35 -24.22
CA LYS A 101 -6.90 -1.44 -24.37
C LYS A 101 -8.34 -0.98 -24.18
N LEU A 102 -8.60 -0.07 -23.23
CA LEU A 102 -9.93 0.50 -23.04
C LEU A 102 -10.38 1.30 -24.27
N LEU A 103 -9.49 2.09 -24.88
CA LEU A 103 -9.79 2.86 -26.09
C LEU A 103 -10.10 1.94 -27.27
N GLU A 104 -9.34 0.86 -27.48
CA GLU A 104 -9.62 -0.14 -28.53
C GLU A 104 -11.02 -0.76 -28.41
N LEU A 105 -11.53 -0.95 -27.19
CA LEU A 105 -12.85 -1.51 -26.94
C LEU A 105 -14.00 -0.50 -27.12
N THR A 106 -13.70 0.80 -27.15
CA THR A 106 -14.71 1.87 -27.10
C THR A 106 -14.72 2.77 -28.33
N ALA A 107 -13.74 2.63 -29.23
CA ALA A 107 -13.67 3.29 -30.53
C ALA A 107 -14.59 2.60 -31.56
#